data_AF-A0A3D4GZN7-F1
#
_entry.id   AF-A0A3D4GZN7-F1
#
_cell.length_a   1.000
_cell.length_b   1.000
_cell.length_c   1.000
_cell.angle_alpha   90.00
_cell.angle_beta   90.00
_cell.angle_gamma   90.00
#
_symmetry.space_group_name_H-M   'P 1'
#
loop_
_entity.id
_entity.type
_entity.pdbx_description
1 polymer ?
#
loop_
_entity_poly.entity_id
_entity_poly.type
_entity_poly.pdbx_seq_one_letter_code
_entity_poly.pdbx_strand_id
1 'polypeptide(L)'
;YTDAEAETYLPEDERLSRYRYDSEKLSMNGKLTNSCRHLWYSSVINWDGAVSPCCFDKDVHYGLGNVLNGQTFQEIWKGEVYTNFRNAILSDRASVPICNNCSEGLQGLFYDIEEVSPAG
;
A
#
# COMPACT_ATOMS: atom_id res chain seq x y z
N TYR A 1 3.00 -0.13 16.31
CA TYR A 1 3.29 -1.23 17.23
C TYR A 1 4.54 -0.87 17.99
N THR A 2 4.52 -1.03 19.30
CA THR A 2 5.71 -0.95 20.14
C THR A 2 6.53 -2.23 19.98
N ASP A 3 7.81 -2.20 20.38
CA ASP A 3 8.67 -3.39 20.31
C ASP A 3 8.11 -4.53 21.17
N ALA A 4 7.50 -4.22 22.32
CA ALA A 4 6.85 -5.21 23.19
C ALA A 4 5.62 -5.88 22.55
N GLU A 5 4.83 -5.13 21.77
CA GLU A 5 3.71 -5.71 21.03
C GLU A 5 4.19 -6.62 19.92
N ALA A 6 5.27 -6.25 19.22
CA ALA A 6 5.81 -7.07 18.16
C ALA A 6 6.47 -8.36 18.69
N GLU A 7 7.09 -8.36 19.87
CA GLU A 7 7.51 -9.60 20.57
C GLU A 7 6.33 -10.51 20.92
N THR A 8 5.17 -9.93 21.25
CA THR A 8 3.99 -10.70 21.67
C THR A 8 3.19 -11.26 20.50
N TYR A 9 3.10 -10.53 19.39
CA TYR A 9 2.15 -10.82 18.32
C TYR A 9 2.77 -11.27 16.99
N LEU A 10 4.10 -11.14 16.80
CA LEU A 10 4.72 -11.65 15.58
C LEU A 10 4.86 -13.18 15.62
N PRO A 11 4.67 -13.88 14.49
CA PRO A 11 4.92 -15.30 14.41
C PRO A 11 6.37 -15.65 14.75
N GLU A 12 6.57 -16.70 15.54
CA GLU A 12 7.91 -17.27 15.83
C GLU A 12 8.54 -17.89 14.57
N ASP A 13 7.72 -18.43 13.67
CA ASP A 13 8.19 -18.93 12.38
C ASP A 13 8.46 -17.76 11.42
N GLU A 14 9.74 -17.50 11.14
CA GLU A 14 10.17 -16.42 10.25
C GLU A 14 9.56 -16.49 8.85
N ARG A 15 9.18 -17.70 8.38
CA ARG A 15 8.54 -17.90 7.07
C ARG A 15 7.14 -17.31 7.02
N LEU A 16 6.47 -17.27 8.18
CA LEU A 16 5.11 -16.72 8.33
C LEU A 16 5.14 -15.26 8.80
N SER A 17 6.29 -14.78 9.27
CA SER A 17 6.42 -13.42 9.74
C SER A 17 6.49 -12.43 8.59
N ARG A 18 5.75 -11.33 8.70
CA ARG A 18 5.85 -10.17 7.80
C ARG A 18 7.04 -9.27 8.12
N TYR A 19 7.65 -9.41 9.30
CA TYR A 19 8.71 -8.53 9.77
C TYR A 19 9.91 -9.34 10.27
N ARG A 20 11.11 -8.77 10.14
CA ARG A 20 12.35 -9.27 10.73
C ARG A 20 12.84 -8.29 11.78
N TYR A 21 13.22 -8.82 12.94
CA TYR A 21 14.00 -8.10 13.92
C TYR A 21 15.48 -8.20 13.54
N ASP A 22 16.11 -7.09 13.17
CA ASP A 22 17.54 -6.96 13.40
C ASP A 22 17.75 -6.37 14.79
N SER A 23 18.95 -6.53 15.36
CA SER A 23 19.30 -6.20 16.75
C SER A 23 18.93 -4.77 17.22
N GLU A 24 18.53 -3.87 16.33
CA GLU A 24 18.15 -2.50 16.66
C GLU A 24 16.84 -2.03 16.01
N LYS A 25 16.24 -2.79 15.07
CA LYS A 25 15.04 -2.32 14.35
C LYS A 25 14.17 -3.43 13.76
N LEU A 26 12.85 -3.23 13.88
CA LEU A 26 11.85 -3.99 13.12
C LEU A 26 11.82 -3.53 11.65
N SER A 27 12.05 -4.46 10.72
CA SER A 27 12.04 -4.21 9.28
C SER A 27 11.02 -5.12 8.58
N MET A 28 10.38 -4.65 7.50
CA MET A 28 9.42 -5.44 6.75
C MET A 28 10.12 -6.45 5.83
N ASN A 29 9.60 -7.67 5.77
CA ASN A 29 10.04 -8.69 4.83
C ASN A 29 9.61 -8.31 3.41
N GLY A 30 10.58 -8.29 2.49
CA GLY A 30 10.37 -7.95 1.10
C GLY A 30 10.92 -6.57 0.74
N LYS A 31 11.17 -6.36 -0.55
CA LYS A 31 11.70 -5.10 -1.08
C LYS A 31 10.55 -4.25 -1.61
N LEU A 32 10.34 -3.08 -0.98
CA LEU A 32 9.43 -2.08 -1.54
C LEU A 32 9.99 -1.59 -2.88
N THR A 33 9.15 -1.63 -3.92
CA THR A 33 9.49 -1.10 -5.24
C THR A 33 8.71 0.19 -5.49
N ASN A 34 9.25 1.08 -6.33
CA ASN A 34 8.57 2.30 -6.78
C ASN A 34 7.49 1.97 -7.82
N SER A 35 6.55 1.13 -7.43
CA SER A 35 5.40 0.71 -8.22
C SER A 35 4.26 0.38 -7.26
N CYS A 36 3.02 0.61 -7.67
CA CYS A 36 1.85 0.20 -6.89
C CYS A 36 0.71 -0.07 -7.87
N ARG A 37 0.28 -1.32 -8.09
CA ARG A 37 -0.77 -1.58 -9.10
C ARG A 37 -2.12 -0.96 -8.72
N HIS A 38 -2.37 -0.80 -7.41
CA HIS A 38 -3.64 -0.33 -6.87
C HIS A 38 -4.09 1.02 -7.46
N LEU A 39 -3.20 2.00 -7.65
CA LEU A 39 -3.59 3.34 -8.13
C LEU A 39 -4.00 3.39 -9.62
N TRP A 40 -3.92 2.27 -10.33
CA TRP A 40 -4.22 2.16 -11.76
C TRP A 40 -5.56 1.46 -12.00
N TYR A 41 -6.03 0.66 -11.05
CA TYR A 41 -7.32 -0.04 -11.14
C TYR A 41 -8.30 0.29 -10.02
N SER A 42 -7.88 1.02 -8.99
CA SER A 42 -8.71 1.34 -7.83
C SER A 42 -8.49 2.77 -7.32
N SER A 43 -9.53 3.31 -6.68
CA SER A 43 -9.58 4.60 -5.98
C SER A 43 -10.67 4.50 -4.91
N VAL A 44 -10.64 5.38 -3.91
CA VAL A 44 -11.63 5.41 -2.83
C VAL A 44 -12.37 6.74 -2.86
N ILE A 45 -13.69 6.70 -2.90
CA ILE A 45 -14.55 7.88 -2.69
C ILE A 45 -15.10 7.80 -1.27
N ASN A 46 -14.78 8.78 -0.45
CA ASN A 46 -15.20 8.87 0.95
C ASN A 46 -16.64 9.41 1.05
N TRP A 47 -17.22 9.29 2.25
CA TRP A 47 -18.62 9.66 2.52
C TRP A 47 -18.94 11.14 2.26
N ASP A 48 -17.94 12.02 2.36
CA ASP A 48 -18.00 13.46 2.11
C ASP A 48 -17.63 13.84 0.66
N GLY A 49 -17.48 12.83 -0.21
CA GLY A 49 -17.10 12.99 -1.61
C GLY A 49 -15.61 13.14 -1.87
N ALA A 50 -14.77 13.22 -0.83
CA ALA A 50 -13.33 13.32 -1.03
C ALA A 50 -12.77 12.04 -1.67
N VAL A 51 -11.86 12.18 -2.63
CA VAL A 51 -11.24 11.05 -3.33
C VAL A 51 -9.86 10.78 -2.74
N SER A 52 -9.64 9.57 -2.22
CA SER A 52 -8.34 9.11 -1.71
C SER A 52 -7.65 8.17 -2.72
N PRO A 53 -6.30 8.15 -2.76
CA PRO A 53 -5.53 7.27 -3.65
C PRO A 53 -5.65 5.78 -3.28
N CYS A 54 -5.91 5.48 -2.02
CA CYS A 54 -5.91 4.13 -1.45
C CYS A 54 -6.70 4.11 -0.13
N CYS A 55 -7.26 2.97 0.24
CA CYS A 55 -7.94 2.78 1.53
C CYS A 55 -7.01 2.95 2.75
N PHE A 56 -5.68 2.91 2.57
CA PHE A 56 -4.73 3.23 3.63
C PHE A 56 -4.66 4.73 3.96
N ASP A 57 -5.16 5.60 3.09
CA ASP A 57 -5.24 7.04 3.35
C ASP A 57 -6.54 7.39 4.11
N LYS A 58 -6.61 6.91 5.36
CA LYS A 58 -7.83 6.94 6.20
C LYS A 58 -8.36 8.35 6.48
N ASP A 59 -7.44 9.31 6.60
CA ASP A 59 -7.74 10.71 6.94
C ASP A 59 -7.58 11.64 5.73
N VAL A 60 -7.45 11.07 4.52
CA VAL A 60 -7.37 11.81 3.25
C VAL A 60 -6.20 12.80 3.21
N HIS A 61 -5.04 12.43 3.77
CA HIS A 61 -3.83 13.25 3.73
C HIS A 61 -3.33 13.49 2.30
N TYR A 62 -3.68 12.59 1.38
CA TYR A 62 -3.31 12.65 -0.04
C TYR A 62 -4.55 12.82 -0.93
N GLY A 63 -5.51 13.63 -0.49
CA GLY A 63 -6.74 13.90 -1.24
C GLY A 63 -6.50 14.30 -2.70
N LEU A 64 -7.23 13.66 -3.62
CA LEU A 64 -7.06 13.79 -5.06
C LEU A 64 -8.10 14.70 -5.72
N GLY A 65 -9.16 15.03 -4.99
CA GLY A 65 -10.29 15.85 -5.45
C GLY A 65 -11.53 15.58 -4.60
N ASN A 66 -12.66 16.18 -4.98
CA ASN A 66 -13.96 15.91 -4.34
C ASN A 66 -15.09 15.89 -5.39
N VAL A 67 -15.85 14.79 -5.44
CA VAL A 67 -16.92 14.57 -6.43
C VAL A 67 -18.19 15.38 -6.17
N LEU A 68 -18.35 15.94 -4.97
CA LEU A 68 -19.48 16.80 -4.59
C LEU A 68 -19.22 18.28 -4.91
N ASN A 69 -17.99 18.66 -5.27
CA ASN A 69 -17.61 20.04 -5.60
C ASN A 69 -17.76 20.36 -7.10
N GLY A 70 -18.60 19.62 -7.83
CA GLY A 70 -18.87 19.83 -9.24
C GLY A 70 -17.87 19.21 -10.23
N GLN A 71 -16.81 18.56 -9.74
CA GLN A 71 -15.92 17.74 -10.57
C GLN A 71 -16.47 16.31 -10.69
N THR A 72 -16.45 15.75 -11.89
CA THR A 72 -16.70 14.32 -12.09
C THR A 72 -15.51 13.49 -11.61
N PHE A 73 -15.77 12.25 -11.21
CA PHE A 73 -14.68 11.32 -10.88
C PHE A 73 -13.71 11.12 -12.05
N GLN A 74 -14.19 11.14 -13.30
CA GLN A 74 -13.33 11.00 -14.47
C GLN A 74 -12.33 12.16 -14.61
N GLU A 75 -12.76 13.39 -14.32
CA GLU A 75 -11.88 14.56 -14.31
C GLU A 75 -10.84 14.46 -13.19
N ILE A 76 -11.24 13.99 -12.01
CA ILE A 76 -10.32 13.75 -10.89
C ILE A 76 -9.29 12.68 -11.25
N TRP A 77 -9.73 11.53 -11.77
CA TRP A 77 -8.89 10.38 -12.13
C TRP A 77 -7.82 10.69 -13.19
N LYS A 78 -8.19 11.54 -14.16
CA LYS A 78 -7.30 12.03 -15.24
C LYS A 78 -6.61 13.35 -14.86
N GLY A 79 -6.91 13.90 -13.70
CA GLY A 79 -6.44 15.19 -13.24
C GLY A 79 -4.97 15.18 -12.85
N GLU A 80 -4.44 16.39 -12.71
CA GLU A 80 -3.03 16.62 -12.39
C GLU A 80 -2.69 16.10 -10.99
N VAL A 81 -3.54 16.34 -9.99
CA VAL A 81 -3.31 15.89 -8.60
C VAL A 81 -3.15 14.37 -8.54
N TYR A 82 -4.02 13.63 -9.22
CA TYR A 82 -3.94 12.16 -9.31
C TYR A 82 -2.66 11.71 -10.02
N THR A 83 -2.35 12.34 -11.15
CA THR A 83 -1.15 12.03 -11.95
C THR A 83 0.13 12.30 -11.16
N ASN A 84 0.19 13.41 -10.43
CA ASN A 84 1.32 13.78 -9.58
C ASN A 84 1.52 12.79 -8.43
N PHE A 85 0.42 12.32 -7.80
CA PHE A 85 0.52 11.27 -6.79
C PHE A 85 1.07 9.97 -7.37
N ARG A 86 0.59 9.53 -8.55
CA ARG A 86 1.15 8.35 -9.24
C ARG A 86 2.64 8.51 -9.54
N ASN A 87 3.05 9.69 -10.03
CA ASN A 87 4.46 9.98 -10.32
C ASN A 87 5.32 9.98 -9.06
N ALA A 88 4.82 10.51 -7.93
CA ALA A 88 5.52 10.44 -6.65
C ALA A 88 5.78 8.99 -6.23
N ILE A 89 4.80 8.10 -6.41
CA ILE A 89 4.96 6.66 -6.12
C ILE A 89 5.93 5.96 -7.09
N LEU A 90 5.96 6.37 -8.35
CA LEU A 90 6.93 5.85 -9.33
C LEU A 90 8.36 6.38 -9.10
N SER A 91 8.51 7.52 -8.45
CA SER A 91 9.81 8.14 -8.17
C SER A 91 10.40 7.71 -6.83
N ASP A 92 9.62 7.78 -5.75
CA ASP A 92 10.04 7.44 -4.39
C ASP A 92 8.82 7.06 -3.53
N ARG A 93 8.38 5.81 -3.68
CA ARG A 93 7.25 5.27 -2.90
C ARG A 93 7.51 5.27 -1.40
N ALA A 94 8.77 5.11 -0.99
CA ALA A 94 9.13 5.00 0.42
C ALA A 94 8.94 6.32 1.18
N SER A 95 9.01 7.46 0.47
CA SER A 95 8.74 8.79 1.04
C SER A 95 7.28 9.01 1.45
N VAL A 96 6.35 8.21 0.91
CA VAL A 96 4.91 8.34 1.19
C VAL A 96 4.56 7.43 2.38
N PRO A 97 4.25 7.96 3.58
CA PRO A 97 4.11 7.15 4.80
C PRO A 97 3.03 6.07 4.73
N ILE A 98 1.91 6.32 4.05
CA ILE A 98 0.85 5.30 3.85
C ILE A 98 1.30 4.14 2.95
N CYS A 99 2.39 4.32 2.19
CA CYS A 99 2.92 3.36 1.22
C CYS A 99 4.14 2.58 1.74
N ASN A 100 4.86 3.10 2.73
CA ASN A 100 6.17 2.55 3.15
C ASN A 100 6.09 1.17 3.83
N ASN A 101 4.91 0.81 4.35
CA ASN A 101 4.60 -0.48 4.99
C ASN A 101 3.39 -1.14 4.31
N CYS A 102 3.22 -0.91 3.01
CA CYS A 102 2.13 -1.47 2.21
C CYS A 102 2.56 -2.80 1.59
N SER A 103 1.68 -3.80 1.60
CA SER A 103 1.96 -5.12 1.01
C SER A 103 1.87 -5.15 -0.50
N GLU A 104 1.17 -4.20 -1.12
CA GLU A 104 0.99 -4.14 -2.58
C GLU A 104 2.32 -4.13 -3.32
N GLY A 105 2.53 -5.13 -4.19
CA GLY A 105 3.74 -5.25 -4.99
C GLY A 105 4.97 -5.82 -4.27
N LEU A 106 4.81 -6.33 -3.04
CA LEU A 106 5.88 -7.10 -2.38
C LEU A 106 5.94 -8.52 -2.95
N GLN A 107 7.14 -8.91 -3.35
CA GLN A 107 7.44 -10.27 -3.80
C GLN A 107 7.46 -11.20 -2.58
N GLY A 108 6.76 -12.34 -2.66
CA GLY A 108 6.75 -13.36 -1.60
C GLY A 108 5.67 -13.21 -0.51
N LEU A 109 4.88 -12.13 -0.49
CA LEU A 109 3.80 -11.96 0.50
C LEU A 109 2.42 -12.45 0.04
N PHE A 110 2.28 -12.86 -1.22
CA PHE A 110 0.99 -13.28 -1.76
C PHE A 110 0.95 -14.69 -2.34
N TYR A 111 2.08 -15.35 -2.59
CA TYR A 111 2.10 -16.64 -3.29
C TYR A 111 3.40 -17.39 -3.02
N ASP A 112 3.43 -18.22 -1.98
CA ASP A 112 3.95 -19.57 -2.19
C ASP A 112 2.81 -20.33 -2.88
N ILE A 113 2.68 -20.16 -4.20
CA ILE A 113 1.99 -21.18 -4.98
C ILE A 113 2.94 -22.36 -4.88
N GLU A 114 2.72 -23.26 -3.92
CA GLU A 114 3.17 -24.63 -4.10
C GLU A 114 2.67 -25.04 -5.48
N GLU A 115 3.59 -25.33 -6.39
CA GLU A 115 3.24 -25.88 -7.69
C GLU A 115 2.33 -27.06 -7.43
N VAL A 116 1.03 -26.91 -7.68
CA VAL A 116 0.11 -28.03 -7.63
C VAL A 116 0.44 -28.84 -8.86
N SER A 117 1.39 -29.77 -8.70
CA SER A 117 1.69 -30.77 -9.73
C SER A 117 0.36 -31.42 -10.10
N PRO A 118 0.00 -31.52 -11.38
CA PRO A 118 -1.25 -32.17 -11.75
C PRO A 118 -1.21 -33.59 -11.18
N ALA A 119 -2.26 -33.96 -10.44
CA ALA A 119 -2.45 -35.33 -10.00
C ALA A 119 -2.41 -36.22 -11.26
N GLY A 120 -1.46 -37.15 -11.28
CA GLY A 120 -1.25 -38.09 -12.39
C GLY A 120 -2.41 -39.05 -12.60
#